data_AF-A0A2G5URG8-F1
#
_entry.id   AF-A0A2G5URG8-F1
#
_cell.length_a   1.000
_cell.length_b   1.000
_cell.length_c   1.000
_cell.angle_alpha   90.00
_cell.angle_beta   90.00
_cell.angle_gamma   90.00
#
_symmetry.space_group_name_H-M   'P 1'
#
loop_
_entity.id
_entity.type
_entity.pdbx_description
1 polymer ?
#
loop_
_entity_poly.entity_id
_entity_poly.type
_entity_poly.pdbx_seq_one_letter_code
_entity_poly.pdbx_strand_id
1 'polypeptide(L)' 'MTNLFENCSYHSSYEPYFLDCTNATDPCYLIQYVDTIEVIIYWLNLVIPFILLTTGLFLNAYYLTVLLPNFIQMNDM' A
#
# COMPACT_ATOMS: atom_id res chain seq x y z
N MET A 1 -3.37 -34.23 -1.89
CA MET A 1 -3.88 -33.25 -0.93
C MET A 1 -5.10 -32.61 -1.55
N THR A 2 -6.24 -32.67 -0.88
CA THR A 2 -7.46 -31.96 -1.29
C THR A 2 -7.25 -30.48 -0.94
N ASN A 3 -7.36 -29.57 -1.90
CA ASN A 3 -7.14 -28.14 -1.60
C ASN A 3 -8.28 -27.62 -0.70
N LEU A 4 -7.93 -26.92 0.38
CA LEU A 4 -8.90 -26.35 1.32
C LEU A 4 -9.89 -25.37 0.66
N PHE A 5 -9.44 -24.70 -0.40
CA PHE A 5 -10.18 -23.66 -1.10
C PHE A 5 -10.87 -24.14 -2.40
N GLU A 6 -10.73 -25.42 -2.78
CA GLU A 6 -11.24 -25.95 -4.06
C GLU A 6 -12.76 -25.76 -4.27
N ASN A 7 -13.52 -25.71 -3.17
CA ASN A 7 -14.98 -25.55 -3.19
C ASN A 7 -15.43 -24.12 -2.84
N CYS A 8 -14.51 -23.15 -2.80
CA CYS A 8 -14.85 -21.74 -2.59
C CYS A 8 -15.28 -21.10 -3.91
N SER A 9 -16.23 -20.17 -3.86
CA SER A 9 -16.67 -19.43 -5.05
C SER A 9 -15.69 -18.35 -5.50
N TYR A 10 -14.81 -17.93 -4.60
CA TYR A 10 -13.82 -16.89 -4.80
C TYR A 10 -12.43 -17.50 -4.60
N HIS A 11 -11.52 -17.15 -5.51
CA HIS A 11 -10.13 -17.58 -5.47
C HIS A 11 -9.18 -16.38 -5.45
N SER A 12 -8.13 -16.48 -4.65
CA SER A 12 -7.10 -15.45 -4.54
C SER A 12 -5.71 -16.02 -4.81
N SER A 13 -4.79 -15.16 -5.25
CA SER A 13 -3.36 -15.48 -5.35
C SER A 13 -2.71 -15.85 -4.02
N TYR A 14 -3.37 -15.59 -2.90
CA TYR A 14 -2.83 -15.91 -1.57
C TYR A 14 -3.10 -17.36 -1.12
N GLU A 15 -3.97 -18.11 -1.81
CA GLU A 15 -4.27 -19.51 -1.49
C GLU A 15 -3.05 -20.43 -1.29
N PRO A 16 -2.02 -20.42 -2.15
CA PRO A 16 -0.85 -21.29 -1.99
C PRO A 16 -0.12 -21.10 -0.65
N TYR A 17 -0.24 -19.93 -0.02
CA TYR A 17 0.39 -19.66 1.29
C TYR A 17 -0.38 -20.28 2.46
N PHE A 18 -1.63 -20.70 2.25
CA PHE A 18 -2.50 -21.25 3.28
C PHE A 18 -2.92 -22.71 3.00
N LEU A 19 -2.30 -23.37 2.02
CA LEU A 19 -2.59 -24.77 1.68
C LEU A 19 -2.30 -25.75 2.84
N ASP A 20 -1.34 -25.41 3.71
CA ASP A 20 -0.99 -26.21 4.89
C ASP A 20 -1.93 -25.97 6.09
N CYS A 21 -2.83 -24.99 6.02
CA CYS A 21 -3.80 -24.72 7.08
C CYS A 21 -4.93 -25.76 7.04
N THR A 22 -4.84 -26.78 7.87
CA THR A 22 -5.77 -27.92 7.88
C THR A 22 -7.00 -27.75 8.80
N ASN A 23 -7.09 -26.68 9.60
CA ASN A 23 -8.13 -26.54 10.63
C ASN A 23 -8.80 -25.15 10.66
N ALA A 24 -8.97 -24.53 9.50
CA ALA A 24 -9.72 -23.27 9.40
C ALA A 24 -11.23 -23.53 9.51
N THR A 25 -11.92 -22.78 10.38
CA THR A 25 -13.37 -22.92 10.59
C THR A 25 -14.19 -22.44 9.39
N ASP A 26 -13.69 -21.44 8.66
CA ASP A 26 -14.28 -20.91 7.42
C ASP A 26 -13.17 -20.44 6.46
N PRO A 27 -12.62 -21.34 5.62
CA PRO A 27 -11.49 -21.02 4.75
C PRO A 27 -11.86 -20.05 3.62
N CYS A 28 -13.09 -20.12 3.10
CA CYS A 28 -13.53 -19.27 1.99
C CYS A 28 -13.68 -17.81 2.42
N TYR A 29 -14.21 -17.56 3.63
CA TYR A 29 -14.26 -16.21 4.18
C TYR A 29 -12.87 -15.69 4.54
N LEU A 30 -12.00 -16.56 5.08
CA LEU A 30 -10.64 -16.19 5.46
C LEU A 30 -9.83 -15.67 4.26
N ILE A 31 -9.87 -16.36 3.11
CA ILE A 31 -9.07 -15.96 1.95
C ILE A 31 -9.52 -14.62 1.36
N GLN A 32 -10.83 -14.34 1.35
CA GLN A 32 -11.37 -13.04 0.95
C GLN A 32 -10.90 -11.91 1.89
N TYR A 33 -10.86 -12.20 3.19
CA TYR A 33 -10.43 -11.25 4.19
C TYR A 33 -8.93 -10.94 4.09
N VAL A 34 -8.11 -11.96 3.86
CA VAL A 34 -6.65 -11.79 3.63
C VAL A 34 -6.40 -10.90 2.41
N ASP A 35 -7.06 -11.18 1.28
CA ASP A 35 -6.92 -10.36 0.06
C ASP A 35 -7.26 -8.89 0.32
N THR A 36 -8.34 -8.64 1.08
CA THR A 36 -8.76 -7.29 1.46
C THR A 36 -7.73 -6.60 2.35
N ILE A 37 -7.17 -7.31 3.35
CA ILE A 37 -6.14 -6.77 4.23
C ILE A 37 -4.88 -6.41 3.46
N GLU A 38 -4.43 -7.28 2.56
CA GLU A 38 -3.21 -7.05 1.77
C GLU A 38 -3.35 -5.80 0.90
N VAL A 39 -4.51 -5.58 0.29
CA VAL A 39 -4.81 -4.34 -0.43
C VAL A 39 -4.73 -3.13 0.51
N ILE A 40 -5.33 -3.19 1.70
CA ILE A 40 -5.28 -2.08 2.66
C ILE A 40 -3.84 -1.80 3.10
N ILE A 41 -3.06 -2.84 3.40
CA ILE A 41 -1.64 -2.73 3.80
C ILE A 41 -0.83 -2.09 2.67
N TYR A 42 -1.04 -2.50 1.43
CA TYR A 42 -0.35 -1.92 0.28
C TYR A 42 -0.60 -0.42 0.15
N TRP A 43 -1.85 0.02 0.28
CA TRP A 43 -2.20 1.45 0.22
C TRP A 43 -1.60 2.24 1.38
N LEU A 44 -1.72 1.73 2.61
CA LEU A 44 -1.27 2.42 3.82
C LEU A 44 0.26 2.50 3.93
N ASN A 45 0.96 1.42 3.60
CA ASN A 45 2.40 1.33 3.83
C ASN A 45 3.25 1.75 2.64
N LEU A 46 2.72 1.67 1.42
CA LEU A 46 3.49 1.99 0.22
C LEU A 46 2.94 3.23 -0.48
N VAL A 47 1.67 3.22 -0.88
CA VAL A 47 1.14 4.26 -1.77
C VAL A 47 1.04 5.63 -1.07
N ILE A 48 0.40 5.68 0.10
CA ILE A 48 0.23 6.95 0.83
C ILE A 48 1.58 7.57 1.24
N PRO A 49 2.52 6.82 1.86
CA PRO A 49 3.81 7.38 2.23
C PRO A 49 4.62 7.83 1.02
N PHE A 50 4.56 7.10 -0.09
CA PHE A 50 5.23 7.48 -1.33
C PHE A 50 4.69 8.80 -1.88
N ILE A 51 3.37 8.97 -1.96
CA ILE A 51 2.75 10.23 -2.42
C ILE A 51 3.16 11.39 -1.51
N LEU A 52 3.14 11.19 -0.19
CA LEU A 52 3.55 12.21 0.77
C LEU A 52 5.02 12.58 0.60
N LEU A 53 5.91 11.60 0.44
CA LEU A 53 7.33 11.82 0.20
C LEU A 53 7.56 12.60 -1.09
N THR A 54 6.95 12.18 -2.18
CA THR A 54 7.09 12.83 -3.49
C THR A 54 6.57 14.26 -3.46
N THR A 55 5.38 14.48 -2.89
CA THR A 55 4.78 15.81 -2.77
C THR A 55 5.64 16.73 -1.89
N GLY A 56 6.10 16.21 -0.75
CA GLY A 56 7.01 16.92 0.14
C GLY A 56 8.31 17.30 -0.54
N LEU A 57 8.91 16.38 -1.30
CA LEU A 57 10.16 16.62 -2.02
C LEU A 57 10.00 17.72 -3.07
N PHE A 58 8.94 17.67 -3.89
CA PHE A 58 8.68 18.70 -4.90
C PHE A 58 8.45 20.08 -4.28
N LEU A 59 7.63 20.16 -3.21
CA LEU A 59 7.37 21.44 -2.54
C LEU A 59 8.64 22.01 -1.93
N ASN A 60 9.41 21.19 -1.19
CA ASN A 60 10.65 21.66 -0.56
C ASN A 60 11.69 22.08 -1.61
N ALA A 61 11.82 21.33 -2.71
CA ALA A 61 12.70 21.72 -3.82
C ALA A 61 12.26 23.06 -4.43
N TYR A 62 10.96 23.25 -4.68
CA TYR A 62 10.43 24.51 -5.19
C TYR A 62 10.73 25.69 -4.26
N TYR A 63 10.48 25.53 -2.96
CA TYR A 63 10.76 26.56 -1.97
C TYR A 63 12.26 26.94 -1.94
N LEU A 64 13.14 25.93 -1.94
CA LEU A 64 14.57 26.15 -1.88
C LEU A 64 15.16 26.78 -3.15
N THR A 65 14.65 26.38 -4.32
CA THR A 65 15.24 26.77 -5.62
C THR A 65 14.62 28.02 -6.23
N VAL A 66 13.35 28.30 -5.94
CA VAL A 66 12.61 29.42 -6.56
C VAL A 66 12.24 30.46 -5.52
N LEU A 67 11.60 30.07 -4.42
CA LEU A 67 11.09 31.04 -3.46
C LEU A 67 12.22 31.74 -2.70
N LEU A 68 13.18 30.97 -2.18
CA LEU A 68 14.27 31.52 -1.38
C LEU A 68 15.13 32.53 -2.15
N PRO A 69 15.59 32.26 -3.40
CA PRO A 69 16.36 33.25 -4.16
C PRO A 69 15.56 34.51 -4.48
N ASN A 70 14.28 34.36 -4.84
CA ASN A 70 13.41 35.50 -5.11
C ASN A 70 13.21 36.36 -3.86
N PHE A 71 13.07 35.74 -2.69
CA PHE A 71 12.94 36.46 -1.42
C PHE A 71 14.22 37.23 -1.08
N ILE A 72 15.40 36.62 -1.27
CA ILE A 72 16.69 37.30 -1.07
C ILE A 72 16.80 38.52 -2.00
N GLN A 73 16.48 38.35 -3.30
CA GLN A 73 16.50 39.46 -4.26
C GLN A 73 15.55 40.61 -3.88
N MET A 74 14.38 40.30 -3.32
CA MET A 74 13.42 41.32 -2.88
C MET A 74 13.88 42.03 -1.59
N ASN A 75 14.61 41.34 -0.71
CA ASN A 75 15.08 41.90 0.56
C ASN A 75 16.39 42.70 0.43
N ASP A 76 17.18 42.43 -0.61
CA ASP A 76 18.39 43.20 -0.96
C ASP A 76 18.07 44.47 -1.79
N MET A 77 16.79 44.78 -2.04
CA MET A 77 16.29 46.01 -2.69
C MET A 77 15.81 47.06 -1.69
#